data_AF-A0A938G6T2-F1
#
_entry.id   AF-A0A938G6T2-F1
#
_cell.length_a   1.000
_cell.length_b   1.000
_cell.length_c   1.000
_cell.angle_alpha   90.00
_cell.angle_beta   90.00
_cell.angle_gamma   90.00
#
_symmetry.space_group_name_H-M   'P 1'
#
loop_
_entity.id
_entity.type
_entity.pdbx_description
1 polymer ?
#
loop_
_entity_poly.entity_id
_entity_poly.type
_entity_poly.pdbx_seq_one_letter_code
_entity_poly.pdbx_strand_id
1 'polypeptide(L)'
;MSKRFPFPNPVNETSARLVAAGVVAIGATYLLTGSTLVLVALAYGFAVRVATGPAFSPLAQLATRVITPRLKVTHKFVPGPPKRFAQTVGLIFASAALVLALLDNSGAARIVIAALIFAAALESILAICLGCIMFSLLIKIGMIPQRICEACNDITLRAPAETSS
;
A
#
# COMPACT_ATOMS: atom_id res chain seq x y z
N MET A 1 15.57 19.21 -6.31
CA MET A 1 15.42 17.75 -6.54
C MET A 1 13.93 17.44 -6.78
N SER A 2 13.51 17.42 -8.04
CA SER A 2 12.11 17.44 -8.45
C SER A 2 11.35 16.20 -7.97
N LYS A 3 10.51 16.34 -6.94
CA LYS A 3 9.53 15.32 -6.53
C LYS A 3 8.47 15.19 -7.63
N ARG A 4 8.77 14.44 -8.70
CA ARG A 4 7.85 14.34 -9.84
C ARG A 4 6.56 13.58 -9.52
N PHE A 5 6.48 12.84 -8.41
CA PHE A 5 5.23 12.20 -7.96
C PHE A 5 5.17 12.09 -6.42
N PRO A 6 4.61 13.07 -5.69
CA PRO A 6 4.42 12.95 -4.25
C PRO A 6 3.30 11.93 -3.97
N PHE A 7 3.60 10.87 -3.23
CA PHE A 7 2.58 9.98 -2.67
C PHE A 7 1.58 10.81 -1.85
N PRO A 8 0.26 10.65 -2.04
CA PRO A 8 -0.72 11.51 -1.39
C PRO A 8 -0.60 11.43 0.12
N ASN A 9 -0.66 12.59 0.75
CA ASN A 9 -0.54 12.72 2.19
C ASN A 9 -1.36 13.94 2.64
N PRO A 10 -2.52 13.76 3.28
CA PRO A 10 -3.06 12.51 3.82
C PRO A 10 -3.73 11.58 2.78
N VAL A 11 -3.98 10.33 3.17
CA VAL A 11 -4.65 9.29 2.37
C VAL A 11 -6.02 8.95 2.98
N ASN A 12 -7.02 8.70 2.14
CA ASN A 12 -8.33 8.23 2.56
C ASN A 12 -8.27 6.75 2.98
N GLU A 13 -8.63 6.47 4.23
CA GLU A 13 -8.65 5.12 4.80
C GLU A 13 -9.63 4.19 4.08
N THR A 14 -10.83 4.68 3.71
CA THR A 14 -11.82 3.91 2.94
C THR A 14 -11.25 3.44 1.61
N SER A 15 -10.55 4.31 0.90
CA SER A 15 -9.90 3.96 -0.36
C SER A 15 -8.77 2.95 -0.17
N ALA A 16 -7.99 3.07 0.93
CA ALA A 16 -6.95 2.09 1.25
C ALA A 16 -7.54 0.70 1.50
N ARG A 17 -8.67 0.61 2.23
CA ARG A 17 -9.40 -0.66 2.47
C ARG A 17 -9.89 -1.30 1.18
N LEU A 18 -10.44 -0.51 0.25
CA LEU A 18 -10.87 -1.00 -1.06
C LEU A 18 -9.71 -1.53 -1.90
N VAL A 19 -8.55 -0.86 -1.86
CA VAL A 19 -7.34 -1.37 -2.53
C VAL A 19 -6.89 -2.68 -1.89
N ALA A 20 -6.92 -2.79 -0.56
CA ALA A 20 -6.59 -4.03 0.16
C ALA A 20 -7.54 -5.17 -0.21
N ALA A 21 -8.85 -4.92 -0.33
CA ALA A 21 -9.82 -5.89 -0.83
C ALA A 21 -9.49 -6.38 -2.25
N GLY A 22 -9.06 -5.47 -3.13
CA GLY A 22 -8.61 -5.82 -4.47
C GLY A 22 -7.35 -6.68 -4.49
N VAL A 23 -6.40 -6.41 -3.59
CA VAL A 23 -5.21 -7.23 -3.41
C VAL A 23 -5.59 -8.65 -2.96
N VAL A 24 -6.54 -8.78 -2.02
CA VAL A 24 -7.08 -10.08 -1.60
C VAL A 24 -7.68 -10.83 -2.78
N ALA A 25 -8.51 -10.17 -3.59
CA ALA A 25 -9.14 -10.79 -4.76
C ALA A 25 -8.11 -11.29 -5.77
N ILE A 26 -7.13 -10.45 -6.16
CA ILE A 26 -6.08 -10.83 -7.11
C ILE A 26 -5.20 -11.95 -6.54
N GLY A 27 -4.82 -11.86 -5.26
CA GLY A 27 -4.05 -12.91 -4.60
C GLY A 27 -4.81 -14.24 -4.58
N ALA A 28 -6.11 -14.23 -4.28
CA ALA A 28 -6.95 -15.42 -4.32
C ALA A 28 -7.04 -16.00 -5.73
N THR A 29 -7.15 -15.15 -6.77
CA THR A 29 -7.07 -15.61 -8.17
C THR A 29 -5.77 -16.34 -8.46
N TYR A 30 -4.63 -15.86 -7.95
CA TYR A 30 -3.36 -16.58 -8.08
C TYR A 30 -3.38 -17.93 -7.35
N LEU A 31 -3.90 -18.00 -6.12
CA LEU A 31 -3.97 -19.27 -5.39
C LEU A 31 -4.82 -20.33 -6.09
N LEU A 32 -5.89 -19.91 -6.78
CA LEU A 32 -6.77 -20.81 -7.53
C LEU A 32 -6.20 -21.22 -8.90
N THR A 33 -5.58 -20.28 -9.62
CA THR A 33 -5.14 -20.50 -11.01
C THR A 33 -3.67 -20.89 -11.14
N GLY A 34 -2.83 -20.51 -10.18
CA GLY A 34 -1.38 -20.62 -10.25
C GLY A 34 -0.72 -19.74 -11.33
N SER A 35 -1.46 -18.84 -11.96
CA SER A 35 -0.98 -18.11 -13.15
C SER A 35 0.08 -17.05 -12.79
N THR A 36 1.28 -17.18 -13.35
CA THR A 36 2.38 -16.22 -13.19
C THR A 36 2.00 -14.83 -13.70
N LEU A 37 1.12 -14.72 -14.70
CA LEU A 37 0.61 -13.44 -15.19
C LEU A 37 -0.14 -12.66 -14.09
N VAL A 38 -0.84 -13.35 -13.21
CA VAL A 38 -1.52 -12.73 -12.06
C VAL A 38 -0.51 -12.16 -11.08
N LEU A 39 0.61 -12.85 -10.83
CA LEU A 39 1.70 -12.34 -9.99
C LEU A 39 2.39 -11.13 -10.63
N VAL A 40 2.63 -11.16 -11.94
CA VAL A 40 3.18 -10.00 -12.67
C VAL A 40 2.26 -8.80 -12.52
N ALA A 41 0.95 -8.97 -12.73
CA ALA A 41 -0.04 -7.91 -12.55
C ALA A 41 -0.08 -7.39 -11.11
N LEU A 42 0.00 -8.28 -10.11
CA LEU A 42 0.01 -7.93 -8.70
C LEU A 42 1.26 -7.12 -8.32
N ALA A 43 2.45 -7.61 -8.70
CA ALA A 43 3.73 -6.96 -8.46
C ALA A 43 3.80 -5.59 -9.15
N TYR A 44 3.36 -5.52 -10.42
CA TYR A 44 3.26 -4.26 -11.15
C TYR A 44 2.33 -3.27 -10.44
N GLY A 45 1.14 -3.72 -10.00
CA GLY A 45 0.22 -2.89 -9.24
C GLY A 45 0.84 -2.34 -7.95
N PHE A 46 1.63 -3.15 -7.24
CA PHE A 46 2.38 -2.68 -6.08
C PHE A 46 3.45 -1.65 -6.46
N ALA A 47 4.24 -1.91 -7.50
CA ALA A 47 5.32 -1.04 -7.96
C ALA A 47 4.81 0.35 -8.37
N VAL A 48 3.72 0.41 -9.14
CA VAL A 48 3.08 1.67 -9.54
C VAL A 48 2.63 2.47 -8.31
N ARG A 49 2.03 1.81 -7.30
CA ARG A 49 1.57 2.48 -6.08
C ARG A 49 2.71 2.97 -5.18
N VAL A 50 3.85 2.27 -5.17
CA VAL A 50 5.07 2.74 -4.46
C VAL A 50 5.67 3.97 -5.15
N ALA A 51 5.74 3.93 -6.48
CA ALA A 51 6.39 4.96 -7.30
C ALA A 51 5.57 6.25 -7.41
N THR A 52 4.25 6.13 -7.59
CA THR A 52 3.38 7.28 -7.93
C THR A 52 2.20 7.49 -6.97
N GLY A 53 2.02 6.60 -6.00
CA GLY A 53 0.82 6.55 -5.17
C GLY A 53 -0.41 5.93 -5.85
N PRO A 54 -1.61 6.10 -5.27
CA PRO A 54 -2.89 5.63 -5.82
C PRO A 54 -3.22 6.20 -7.20
N ALA A 55 -2.53 7.25 -7.64
CA ALA A 55 -2.90 8.06 -8.79
C ALA A 55 -2.83 7.32 -10.14
N PHE A 56 -1.99 6.29 -10.30
CA PHE A 56 -1.82 5.58 -11.59
C PHE A 56 -2.12 4.08 -11.57
N SER A 57 -2.38 3.46 -10.41
CA SER A 57 -2.81 2.06 -10.39
C SER A 57 -4.28 2.01 -10.83
N PRO A 58 -4.67 1.35 -11.94
CA PRO A 58 -6.05 1.33 -12.43
C PRO A 58 -7.04 0.84 -11.36
N LEU A 59 -6.60 -0.12 -10.53
CA LEU A 59 -7.37 -0.62 -9.41
C LEU A 59 -7.55 0.41 -8.28
N ALA A 60 -6.54 1.25 -8.06
CA ALA A 60 -6.60 2.32 -7.07
C ALA A 60 -7.45 3.48 -7.58
N GLN A 61 -7.35 3.83 -8.87
CA GLN A 61 -8.24 4.81 -9.50
C GLN A 61 -9.71 4.37 -9.45
N LEU A 62 -9.99 3.09 -9.74
CA LEU A 62 -11.33 2.53 -9.64
C LEU A 62 -11.85 2.63 -8.20
N ALA A 63 -11.04 2.22 -7.22
CA ALA A 63 -11.37 2.33 -5.81
C ALA A 63 -11.62 3.79 -5.37
N THR A 64 -10.74 4.73 -5.74
CA THR A 64 -10.78 6.11 -5.25
C THR A 64 -11.76 7.01 -6.00
N ARG A 65 -11.90 6.86 -7.33
CA ARG A 65 -12.70 7.78 -8.17
C ARG A 65 -14.11 7.27 -8.47
N VAL A 66 -14.33 5.95 -8.41
CA VAL A 66 -15.64 5.36 -8.78
C VAL A 66 -16.34 4.80 -7.55
N ILE A 67 -15.63 4.00 -6.75
CA ILE A 67 -16.25 3.27 -5.63
C ILE A 67 -16.36 4.18 -4.40
N THR A 68 -15.25 4.78 -3.95
CA THR A 68 -15.21 5.63 -2.74
C THR A 68 -16.28 6.74 -2.74
N PRO A 69 -16.48 7.56 -3.81
CA PRO A 69 -17.49 8.62 -3.79
C PRO A 69 -18.94 8.12 -3.80
N ARG A 70 -19.17 6.83 -4.09
CA ARG A 70 -20.50 6.22 -4.00
C ARG A 70 -20.79 5.62 -2.62
N LEU A 71 -19.77 5.47 -1.77
CA LEU A 71 -19.95 5.09 -0.38
C LEU A 71 -20.25 6.34 0.45
N LYS A 72 -21.47 6.44 1.00
CA LYS A 72 -21.86 7.46 1.98
C LYS A 72 -21.25 7.12 3.35
N VAL A 73 -19.92 7.22 3.48
CA VAL A 73 -19.19 6.93 4.71
C VAL A 73 -18.34 8.13 5.09
N THR A 74 -18.24 8.44 6.38
CA THR A 74 -17.34 9.48 6.88
C THR A 74 -15.89 9.07 6.59
N HIS A 75 -15.26 9.77 5.65
CA HIS A 75 -13.89 9.47 5.24
C HIS A 75 -12.89 9.92 6.29
N LYS A 76 -12.16 8.95 6.86
CA LYS A 76 -11.04 9.22 7.75
C LYS A 76 -9.75 9.34 6.94
N PHE A 77 -8.98 10.37 7.25
CA PHE A 77 -7.71 10.66 6.61
C PHE A 77 -6.56 10.21 7.52
N VAL A 78 -5.63 9.44 6.96
CA VAL A 78 -4.47 8.88 7.65
C VAL A 78 -3.17 9.35 6.99
N PRO A 79 -2.05 9.44 7.73
CA PRO A 79 -0.78 9.87 7.15
C PRO A 79 -0.29 8.95 6.04
N GLY A 80 0.21 9.55 4.96
CA GLY A 80 0.68 8.85 3.76
C GLY A 80 1.99 8.05 3.91
N PRO A 81 3.03 8.54 4.61
CA PRO A 81 4.31 7.83 4.74
C PRO A 81 4.22 6.40 5.29
N PRO A 82 3.50 6.10 6.39
CA PRO A 82 3.35 4.72 6.87
C PRO A 82 2.61 3.83 5.84
N LYS A 83 1.66 4.39 5.08
CA LYS A 83 0.97 3.66 4.00
C LYS A 83 1.88 3.37 2.82
N ARG A 84 2.76 4.30 2.45
CA ARG A 84 3.78 4.08 1.41
C ARG A 84 4.78 2.99 1.82
N PHE A 85 5.15 2.95 3.10
CA PHE A 85 5.96 1.87 3.65
C PHE A 85 5.25 0.52 3.54
N ALA A 86 3.98 0.43 3.98
CA ALA A 86 3.17 -0.78 3.83
C ALA A 86 3.08 -1.25 2.36
N GLN A 87 2.93 -0.30 1.42
CA GLN A 87 2.91 -0.58 -0.01
C GLN A 87 4.25 -1.14 -0.53
N THR A 88 5.37 -0.71 0.06
CA THR A 88 6.71 -1.20 -0.29
C THR A 88 6.91 -2.61 0.24
N VAL A 89 6.46 -2.91 1.46
CA VAL A 89 6.47 -4.29 2.00
C VAL A 89 5.63 -5.21 1.13
N GLY A 90 4.43 -4.79 0.72
CA GLY A 90 3.60 -5.55 -0.21
C GLY A 90 4.27 -5.81 -1.57
N LEU A 91 5.03 -4.83 -2.09
CA LEU A 91 5.84 -5.02 -3.30
C LEU A 91 6.88 -6.12 -3.11
N ILE A 92 7.60 -6.11 -1.98
CA ILE A 92 8.63 -7.12 -1.67
C ILE A 92 8.01 -8.52 -1.68
N PHE A 93 6.87 -8.71 -1.00
CA PHE A 93 6.17 -10.00 -0.98
C PHE A 93 5.70 -10.43 -2.37
N ALA A 94 5.10 -9.52 -3.14
CA ALA A 94 4.65 -9.82 -4.50
C ALA A 94 5.82 -10.17 -5.43
N SER A 95 6.94 -9.44 -5.34
CA SER A 95 8.15 -9.75 -6.11
C SER A 95 8.81 -11.06 -5.68
N ALA A 96 8.85 -11.36 -4.38
CA ALA A 96 9.39 -12.62 -3.88
C ALA A 96 8.56 -13.80 -4.37
N ALA A 97 7.23 -13.71 -4.31
CA ALA A 97 6.35 -14.72 -4.87
C ALA A 97 6.54 -14.88 -6.39
N LEU A 98 6.71 -13.78 -7.13
CA LEU A 98 6.97 -13.83 -8.57
C LEU A 98 8.30 -14.54 -8.87
N VAL A 99 9.38 -14.19 -8.18
CA VAL A 99 10.68 -14.86 -8.35
C VAL A 99 10.58 -16.35 -8.00
N LEU A 100 9.92 -16.70 -6.89
CA LEU A 100 9.70 -18.10 -6.51
C LEU A 100 8.91 -18.88 -7.57
N ALA A 101 7.88 -18.27 -8.16
CA ALA A 101 7.11 -18.87 -9.24
C ALA A 101 7.93 -19.05 -10.53
N LEU A 102 8.83 -18.12 -10.86
CA LEU A 102 9.75 -18.24 -12.00
C LEU A 102 10.83 -19.31 -11.80
N LEU A 103 11.16 -19.63 -10.55
CA LEU A 103 12.04 -20.73 -10.18
C LEU A 103 11.30 -22.07 -10.04
N ASP A 104 10.06 -22.16 -10.54
CA ASP A 104 9.17 -23.33 -10.44
C ASP A 104 8.81 -23.76 -9.00
N ASN A 105 9.14 -22.93 -7.99
CA ASN A 105 8.78 -23.19 -6.59
C ASN A 105 7.38 -22.61 -6.27
N SER A 106 6.39 -23.19 -6.93
CA SER A 106 4.99 -22.77 -6.82
C SER A 106 4.40 -22.97 -5.42
N GLY A 107 4.88 -23.95 -4.64
CA GLY A 107 4.51 -24.13 -3.24
C GLY A 107 4.92 -22.95 -2.36
N ALA A 108 6.18 -22.54 -2.42
CA ALA A 108 6.68 -21.40 -1.66
C ALA A 108 6.02 -20.08 -2.10
N ALA A 109 5.81 -19.89 -3.42
CA ALA A 109 5.12 -18.72 -3.94
C ALA A 109 3.69 -18.58 -3.38
N ARG A 110 2.94 -19.69 -3.28
CA ARG A 110 1.60 -19.71 -2.67
C ARG A 110 1.62 -19.35 -1.20
N ILE A 111 2.60 -19.83 -0.42
CA ILE A 111 2.75 -19.48 1.00
C ILE A 111 2.98 -17.97 1.16
N VAL A 112 3.88 -17.39 0.36
CA VAL A 112 4.16 -15.95 0.39
C VAL A 112 2.91 -15.12 0.05
N ILE A 113 2.16 -15.52 -0.99
CA ILE A 113 0.91 -14.85 -1.35
C ILE A 113 -0.18 -15.03 -0.29
N ALA A 114 -0.29 -16.21 0.34
CA ALA A 114 -1.23 -16.42 1.42
C ALA A 114 -0.96 -15.48 2.61
N ALA A 115 0.31 -15.29 2.98
CA ALA A 115 0.70 -14.33 4.01
C ALA A 115 0.35 -12.88 3.63
N LEU A 116 0.57 -12.50 2.36
CA LEU A 116 0.19 -11.19 1.85
C LEU A 116 -1.33 -10.97 1.85
N ILE A 117 -2.11 -11.99 1.46
CA ILE A 117 -3.58 -11.97 1.51
C ILE A 117 -4.06 -11.80 2.93
N PHE A 118 -3.49 -12.53 3.89
CA PHE A 118 -3.86 -12.43 5.29
C PHE A 118 -3.69 -10.99 5.82
N ALA A 119 -2.53 -10.37 5.56
CA ALA A 119 -2.30 -8.98 5.94
C ALA A 119 -3.25 -8.00 5.24
N ALA A 120 -3.53 -8.20 3.95
CA ALA A 120 -4.46 -7.36 3.19
C ALA A 120 -5.92 -7.53 3.65
N ALA A 121 -6.32 -8.73 4.06
CA ALA A 121 -7.66 -9.01 4.59
C ALA A 121 -7.90 -8.31 5.94
N LEU A 122 -6.90 -8.31 6.83
CA LEU A 122 -6.95 -7.55 8.08
C LEU A 122 -7.15 -6.06 7.84
N GLU A 123 -6.46 -5.50 6.84
CA GLU A 123 -6.62 -4.09 6.48
C GLU A 123 -7.99 -3.81 5.87
N SER A 124 -8.47 -4.68 4.98
CA SER A 124 -9.77 -4.55 4.32
C SER A 124 -10.95 -4.61 5.30
N ILE A 125 -10.97 -5.63 6.17
CA ILE A 125 -12.11 -5.96 7.03
C ILE A 125 -12.04 -5.17 8.35
N LEU A 126 -10.89 -5.21 9.04
CA LEU A 126 -10.75 -4.67 10.39
C LEU A 126 -10.10 -3.28 10.43
N ALA A 127 -9.70 -2.72 9.28
CA ALA A 127 -8.90 -1.49 9.20
C ALA A 127 -7.54 -1.58 9.92
N ILE A 128 -7.01 -2.81 10.09
CA ILE A 128 -5.73 -3.07 10.76
C ILE A 128 -4.63 -3.23 9.69
N CYS A 129 -3.78 -2.23 9.55
CA CYS A 129 -2.64 -2.26 8.63
C CYS A 129 -1.36 -2.67 9.35
N LEU A 130 -0.94 -3.93 9.19
CA LEU A 130 0.31 -4.47 9.78
C LEU A 130 1.54 -3.63 9.41
N GLY A 131 1.62 -3.16 8.16
CA GLY A 131 2.73 -2.32 7.71
C GLY A 131 2.81 -0.99 8.47
N CYS A 132 1.67 -0.36 8.79
CA CYS A 132 1.64 0.85 9.61
C CYS A 132 2.08 0.56 11.06
N ILE A 133 1.68 -0.58 11.63
CA ILE A 133 2.10 -0.98 12.99
C ILE A 133 3.61 -1.19 13.04
N MET A 134 4.15 -1.90 12.05
CA MET A 134 5.59 -2.14 11.93
C MET A 134 6.37 -0.83 11.74
N PHE A 135 5.85 0.12 10.97
CA PHE A 135 6.45 1.45 10.81
C PHE A 135 6.50 2.21 12.14
N SER A 136 5.41 2.21 12.91
CA SER A 136 5.38 2.80 14.25
C SER A 136 6.37 2.15 15.21
N LEU A 137 6.56 0.83 15.12
CA LEU A 137 7.55 0.11 15.90
C LEU A 137 8.98 0.51 15.51
N LEU A 138 9.27 0.62 14.21
CA LEU A 138 10.58 1.07 13.72
C LEU A 138 10.93 2.49 14.18
N ILE A 139 9.93 3.36 14.31
CA ILE A 139 10.11 4.69 14.90
C ILE A 139 10.46 4.58 16.39
N LYS A 140 9.71 3.75 17.15
CA LYS A 140 9.95 3.55 18.59
C LYS A 140 11.34 2.99 18.90
N ILE A 141 11.87 2.13 18.03
CA ILE A 141 13.21 1.53 18.16
C ILE A 141 14.30 2.50 17.66
N GLY A 142 13.94 3.63 17.06
CA GLY A 142 14.89 4.66 16.60
C GLY A 142 15.50 4.42 15.22
N MET A 143 15.08 3.37 14.50
CA MET A 143 15.54 3.14 13.12
C MET A 143 14.97 4.17 12.13
N ILE A 144 13.78 4.70 12.42
CA ILE A 144 13.15 5.75 11.62
C ILE A 144 13.07 7.04 12.45
N PRO A 145 13.61 8.17 11.95
CA PRO A 145 13.58 9.44 12.67
C PRO A 145 12.14 9.91 13.00
N GLN A 146 11.90 10.32 14.24
CA GLN A 146 10.57 10.77 14.69
C GLN A 146 10.02 11.97 13.90
N ARG A 147 10.89 12.84 13.36
CA ARG A 147 10.50 13.97 12.48
C ARG A 147 9.62 13.55 11.30
N ILE A 148 9.77 12.32 10.81
CA ILE A 148 8.93 11.78 9.72
C ILE A 148 7.51 11.55 10.22
N CYS A 149 7.34 11.10 11.47
CA CYS A 149 6.05 10.86 12.13
C CYS A 149 5.37 12.15 12.61
N GLU A 150 6.13 13.12 13.10
CA GLU A 150 5.60 14.43 13.48
C GLU A 150 5.05 15.16 12.26
N ALA A 151 5.81 15.19 11.16
CA ALA A 151 5.31 15.68 9.87
C ALA A 151 4.19 14.81 9.27
N CYS A 152 3.98 13.58 9.77
CA CYS A 152 2.82 12.75 9.43
C CYS A 152 1.57 13.22 10.18
N ASN A 153 1.70 13.52 11.47
CA ASN A 153 0.60 13.84 12.37
C ASN A 153 0.16 15.32 12.30
N ASP A 154 1.12 16.22 12.08
CA ASP A 154 0.86 17.65 11.97
C ASP A 154 1.08 18.12 10.52
N ILE A 155 -0.03 18.48 9.88
CA ILE A 155 -0.07 18.90 8.48
C ILE A 155 0.57 20.30 8.32
N THR A 156 0.60 21.10 9.39
CA THR A 156 1.17 22.46 9.37
C THR A 156 2.71 22.44 9.24
N LEU A 157 3.36 21.40 9.74
CA LEU A 157 4.80 21.17 9.60
C LEU A 157 5.26 20.92 8.15
N ARG A 158 4.33 20.80 7.20
CA ARG A 158 4.60 20.61 5.77
C ARG A 158 4.60 21.91 4.96
N ALA A 159 4.34 23.07 5.58
CA ALA A 159 4.47 24.34 4.90
C ALA A 159 5.93 24.49 4.42
N PRO A 160 6.17 24.70 3.10
CA PRO A 160 7.48 25.13 2.67
C PRO A 160 7.75 26.50 3.31
N ALA A 161 8.89 26.65 3.98
CA ALA A 161 9.51 27.96 4.05
C ALA A 161 9.68 28.47 2.61
N GLU A 162 9.47 29.77 2.41
CA GLU A 162 9.56 30.55 1.16
C GLU A 162 8.22 30.72 0.41
N THR A 163 7.68 31.93 0.27
CA THR A 163 8.39 33.16 -0.13
C THR A 163 8.00 34.37 0.73
N SER A 164 9.01 34.93 1.40
CA SER A 164 9.04 36.34 1.79
C SER A 164 9.31 37.18 0.55
N SER A 165 8.39 38.08 0.20
CA SER A 165 8.64 39.31 -0.54
C SER A 165 7.51 40.27 -0.26
#